data_AF-A0A4Y1VLE9-F1
#
_entry.id   AF-A0A4Y1VLE9-F1
#
_cell.length_a   1.000
_cell.length_b   1.000
_cell.length_c   1.000
_cell.angle_alpha   90.00
_cell.angle_beta   90.00
_cell.angle_gamma   90.00
#
_symmetry.space_group_name_H-M   'P 1'
#
loop_
_entity.id
_entity.type
_entity.pdbx_description
1 polymer ?
#
loop_
_entity_poly.entity_id
_entity_poly.type
_entity_poly.pdbx_seq_one_letter_code
_entity_poly.pdbx_strand_id
1 'polypeptide(L)'
;MEEPVDTTPKATAIFWVDKDKDYQAKKKDGPLSLRTVKARVEIDSLGKVNLLAYTKPQSQRIKSYLQYRLEEFRVKKVMLDSGFVKPGVQYVQLRYLPGKLDAHHR
;
A
#
# COMPACT_ATOMS: atom_id res chain seq x y z
N MET A 1 9.07 29.65 17.20
CA MET A 1 8.23 28.44 17.10
C MET A 1 9.04 27.43 16.32
N GLU A 2 9.54 26.37 16.95
CA GLU A 2 10.15 25.27 16.21
C GLU A 2 9.04 24.51 15.49
N GLU A 3 9.12 24.41 14.16
CA GLU A 3 8.24 23.52 13.43
C GLU A 3 8.57 22.08 13.81
N PRO A 4 7.57 21.23 14.10
CA PRO A 4 7.82 19.84 14.45
C PRO A 4 8.51 19.16 13.25
N VAL A 5 9.78 18.79 13.43
CA VAL A 5 10.55 18.04 12.43
C VAL A 5 9.86 16.69 12.22
N ASP A 6 9.36 16.43 11.01
CA ASP A 6 8.76 15.14 10.65
C ASP A 6 9.84 14.06 10.62
N THR A 7 9.99 13.34 11.75
CA THR A 7 10.92 12.23 11.91
C THR A 7 10.43 10.93 11.26
N THR A 8 9.30 10.94 10.55
CA THR A 8 8.72 9.73 9.96
C THR A 8 9.58 9.24 8.78
N PRO A 9 10.07 7.99 8.80
CA PRO A 9 10.87 7.44 7.72
C PRO A 9 10.24 7.60 6.33
N LYS A 10 11.06 7.93 5.32
CA LYS A 10 10.61 8.06 3.93
C LYS A 10 10.20 6.70 3.37
N ALA A 11 9.12 6.68 2.60
CA ALA A 11 8.70 5.46 1.91
C ALA A 11 9.63 5.18 0.71
N THR A 12 10.02 3.93 0.54
CA THR A 12 10.89 3.45 -0.55
C THR A 12 10.12 3.14 -1.83
N ALA A 13 8.84 2.74 -1.70
CA ALA A 13 7.97 2.39 -2.81
C ALA A 13 6.49 2.71 -2.53
N ILE A 14 5.70 2.78 -3.60
CA ILE A 14 4.23 2.89 -3.54
C ILE A 14 3.63 1.59 -4.08
N PHE A 15 2.94 0.85 -3.23
CA PHE A 15 2.21 -0.36 -3.61
C PHE A 15 0.75 -0.04 -3.82
N TRP A 16 0.33 -0.11 -5.08
CA TRP A 16 -1.08 0.01 -5.44
C TRP A 16 -1.74 -1.36 -5.27
N VAL A 17 -2.29 -1.60 -4.08
CA VAL A 17 -2.86 -2.90 -3.70
C VAL A 17 -4.19 -3.20 -4.43
N ASP A 18 -4.88 -2.15 -4.88
CA ASP A 18 -6.13 -2.24 -5.65
C ASP A 18 -5.94 -2.03 -7.15
N LYS A 19 -4.71 -2.21 -7.66
CA LYS A 19 -4.42 -1.95 -9.07
C LYS A 19 -5.27 -2.87 -9.95
N ASP A 20 -6.30 -2.28 -10.53
CA ASP A 20 -7.27 -2.94 -11.38
C ASP A 20 -7.26 -2.22 -12.74
N LYS A 21 -7.02 -3.00 -13.80
CA LYS A 21 -6.97 -2.48 -15.17
C LYS A 21 -8.34 -1.95 -15.60
N ASP A 22 -9.41 -2.57 -15.11
CA ASP A 22 -10.79 -2.23 -15.47
C ASP A 22 -11.28 -1.01 -14.70
N TYR A 23 -10.80 -0.80 -13.47
CA TYR A 23 -11.13 0.41 -12.70
C TYR A 23 -10.53 1.68 -13.32
N GLN A 24 -9.38 1.56 -14.00
CA GLN A 24 -8.82 2.65 -14.81
C GLN A 24 -9.59 2.86 -16.12
N ALA A 25 -10.13 1.79 -16.72
CA ALA A 25 -10.93 1.86 -17.94
C ALA A 25 -12.36 2.36 -17.69
N LYS A 26 -12.92 2.13 -16.49
CA LYS A 26 -14.24 2.61 -16.04
C LYS A 26 -14.26 4.10 -15.64
N LYS A 27 -13.23 4.88 -16.00
CA LYS A 27 -13.23 6.34 -15.92
C LYS A 27 -14.32 6.91 -16.84
N LYS A 28 -15.57 6.85 -16.43
CA LYS A 28 -16.66 7.61 -17.06
C LYS A 28 -16.86 8.96 -16.39
N ASP A 29 -16.56 9.11 -15.10
CA ASP A 29 -16.85 10.37 -14.37
C ASP A 29 -15.79 10.68 -13.30
N GLY A 30 -14.80 11.52 -13.63
CA GLY A 30 -13.96 12.22 -12.65
C GLY A 30 -12.68 11.53 -12.13
N PRO A 31 -11.88 12.24 -11.30
CA PRO A 31 -10.62 11.74 -10.76
C PRO A 31 -10.84 10.61 -9.76
N LEU A 32 -10.01 9.56 -9.85
CA LEU A 32 -10.05 8.45 -8.90
C LEU A 32 -9.69 8.95 -7.49
N SER A 33 -10.62 8.79 -6.55
CA SER A 33 -10.33 9.01 -5.13
C SER A 33 -9.38 7.93 -4.64
N LEU A 34 -8.09 8.27 -4.50
CA LEU A 34 -7.05 7.37 -4.03
C LEU A 34 -6.65 7.78 -2.61
N ARG A 35 -6.54 6.79 -1.72
CA ARG A 35 -5.98 6.99 -0.39
C ARG A 35 -4.67 6.24 -0.24
N THR A 36 -3.79 6.79 0.59
CA THR A 36 -2.48 6.19 0.88
C THR A 36 -2.26 6.09 2.37
N VAL A 37 -1.70 4.97 2.80
CA VAL A 37 -1.26 4.74 4.18
C VAL A 37 0.22 4.37 4.16
N LYS A 38 1.03 4.99 5.01
CA LYS A 38 2.44 4.63 5.16
C LYS A 38 2.55 3.50 6.20
N ALA A 39 3.29 2.45 5.85
CA ALA A 39 3.44 1.27 6.66
C ALA A 39 4.87 0.73 6.61
N ARG A 40 5.32 0.14 7.73
CA ARG A 40 6.51 -0.69 7.80
C ARG A 40 6.10 -2.10 7.38
N VAL A 41 6.81 -2.64 6.40
CA VAL A 41 6.56 -3.96 5.83
C VAL A 41 7.86 -4.74 5.74
N GLU A 42 7.75 -6.06 5.72
CA GLU A 42 8.81 -6.96 5.28
C GLU A 42 8.46 -7.50 3.91
N ILE A 43 9.42 -7.48 2.99
CA ILE A 43 9.28 -8.04 1.65
C ILE A 43 10.23 -9.23 1.53
N ASP A 44 9.71 -10.42 1.27
CA ASP A 44 10.56 -11.60 1.07
C ASP A 44 11.14 -11.66 -0.35
N SER A 45 12.04 -12.61 -0.59
CA SER A 45 12.65 -12.83 -1.90
C SER A 45 11.68 -13.32 -2.97
N LEU A 46 10.48 -13.77 -2.59
CA LEU A 46 9.39 -14.17 -3.48
C LEU A 46 8.41 -13.03 -3.76
N GLY A 47 8.61 -11.86 -3.13
CA GLY A 47 7.78 -10.68 -3.27
C GLY A 47 6.52 -10.67 -2.40
N LYS A 48 6.38 -11.60 -1.44
CA LYS A 48 5.33 -11.50 -0.42
C LYS A 48 5.58 -10.29 0.46
N VAL A 49 4.53 -9.56 0.78
CA VAL A 49 4.59 -8.36 1.61
C VAL A 49 3.87 -8.63 2.92
N ASN A 50 4.62 -8.70 4.02
CA ASN A 50 4.08 -8.83 5.36
C ASN A 50 3.97 -7.45 6.01
N LEU A 51 2.78 -7.08 6.45
CA LEU A 51 2.56 -5.84 7.18
C LEU A 51 3.07 -5.98 8.61
N LEU A 52 3.99 -5.10 9.03
CA LEU A 52 4.53 -5.11 10.40
C LEU A 52 3.87 -4.03 11.28
N ALA A 53 3.76 -2.80 10.77
CA ALA A 53 3.17 -1.69 11.51
C ALA A 53 2.70 -0.57 10.59
N TYR A 54 1.72 0.21 11.04
CA TYR A 54 1.34 1.48 10.41
C TYR A 54 2.12 2.63 11.05
N THR A 55 2.53 3.63 10.28
CA THR A 55 3.23 4.80 10.86
C THR A 55 2.29 5.74 11.60
N LYS A 56 0.99 5.70 11.29
CA LYS A 56 -0.06 6.44 11.98
C LYS A 56 -1.19 5.48 12.33
N PRO A 57 -1.90 5.66 13.46
CA PRO A 57 -3.07 4.86 13.79
C PRO A 57 -4.08 4.81 12.63
N GLN A 58 -4.57 3.62 12.32
CA GLN A 58 -5.60 3.39 11.31
C GLN A 58 -6.84 2.80 11.97
N SER A 59 -8.02 3.06 11.39
CA SER A 59 -9.26 2.42 11.84
C SER A 59 -9.19 0.90 11.62
N GLN A 60 -9.87 0.12 12.44
CA GLN A 60 -9.90 -1.34 12.32
C GLN A 60 -10.31 -1.80 10.91
N ARG A 61 -11.26 -1.07 10.32
CA ARG A 61 -11.73 -1.27 8.95
C ARG A 61 -10.61 -1.21 7.90
N ILE A 62 -9.77 -0.19 7.97
CA ILE A 62 -8.62 -0.03 7.06
C ILE A 62 -7.59 -1.13 7.31
N LYS A 63 -7.36 -1.49 8.59
CA LYS A 63 -6.41 -2.54 8.95
C LYS A 63 -6.79 -3.88 8.32
N SER A 64 -8.03 -4.33 8.51
CA SER A 64 -8.53 -5.60 7.98
C SER A 64 -8.47 -5.64 6.46
N TYR A 65 -8.90 -4.56 5.79
CA TYR A 65 -8.90 -4.49 4.34
C TYR A 65 -7.49 -4.55 3.74
N LEU A 66 -6.56 -3.73 4.25
CA LEU A 66 -5.18 -3.73 3.73
C LEU A 66 -4.47 -5.05 4.01
N GLN A 67 -4.76 -5.70 5.14
CA GLN A 67 -4.22 -7.03 5.43
C GLN A 67 -4.69 -8.05 4.40
N TYR A 68 -6.00 -8.13 4.12
CA TYR A 68 -6.57 -8.98 3.09
C TYR A 68 -5.94 -8.73 1.70
N ARG A 69 -5.83 -7.46 1.28
CA ARG A 69 -5.22 -7.14 -0.02
C ARG A 69 -3.73 -7.53 -0.09
N LEU A 70 -3.00 -7.44 1.03
CA LEU A 70 -1.59 -7.83 1.08
C LEU A 70 -1.36 -9.35 1.06
N GLU A 71 -2.34 -10.14 1.49
CA GLU A 71 -2.29 -11.61 1.36
C GLU A 71 -2.20 -12.05 -0.11
N GLU A 72 -2.94 -11.39 -0.99
CA GLU A 72 -2.93 -11.62 -2.44
C GLU A 72 -1.81 -10.86 -3.16
N PHE A 73 -1.43 -9.68 -2.66
CA PHE A 73 -0.44 -8.82 -3.32
C PHE A 73 0.95 -9.45 -3.33
N ARG A 74 1.59 -9.46 -4.50
CA ARG A 74 2.99 -9.84 -4.67
C ARG A 74 3.74 -8.77 -5.44
N VAL A 75 4.91 -8.39 -4.92
CA VAL A 75 5.90 -7.61 -5.68
C VAL A 75 6.38 -8.46 -6.84
N LYS A 76 6.31 -7.93 -8.05
CA LYS A 76 6.72 -8.68 -9.25
C LYS A 76 8.21 -8.97 -9.21
N LYS A 77 8.60 -10.19 -9.59
CA LYS A 77 10.01 -10.61 -9.66
C LYS A 77 10.90 -9.65 -10.44
N VAL A 78 10.42 -9.09 -11.57
CA VAL A 78 11.15 -8.07 -12.34
C VAL A 78 11.50 -6.81 -11.54
N MET A 79 10.67 -6.42 -10.56
CA MET A 79 10.93 -5.27 -9.69
C MET A 79 11.96 -5.62 -8.60
N LEU A 80 12.03 -6.88 -8.19
CA LEU A 80 13.04 -7.39 -7.26
C LEU A 80 14.39 -7.56 -7.96
N ASP A 81 14.41 -8.24 -9.11
CA ASP A 81 15.61 -8.54 -9.88
C ASP A 81 16.31 -7.26 -10.38
N SER A 82 15.54 -6.21 -10.71
CA SER A 82 16.09 -4.89 -11.10
C SER A 82 16.59 -4.05 -9.93
N GLY A 83 16.35 -4.48 -8.68
CA GLY A 83 16.67 -3.71 -7.48
C GLY A 83 15.76 -2.51 -7.22
N PHE A 84 14.70 -2.33 -8.03
CA PHE A 84 13.72 -1.25 -7.84
C PHE A 84 12.98 -1.39 -6.50
N VAL A 85 12.64 -2.62 -6.11
CA VAL A 85 12.19 -2.97 -4.76
C VAL A 85 13.20 -3.95 -4.18
N LYS A 86 13.68 -3.67 -2.97
CA LYS A 86 14.62 -4.56 -2.27
C LYS A 86 13.87 -5.47 -1.31
N PRO A 87 14.24 -6.75 -1.16
CA PRO A 87 13.78 -7.56 -0.03
C PRO A 87 14.21 -6.97 1.32
N GLY A 88 13.55 -7.41 2.39
CA GLY A 88 13.80 -6.97 3.76
C GLY A 88 12.80 -5.93 4.26
N VAL A 89 13.09 -5.40 5.45
CA VAL A 89 12.20 -4.50 6.17
C VAL A 89 12.36 -3.07 5.70
N GLN A 90 11.26 -2.43 5.28
CA GLN A 90 11.26 -1.05 4.82
C GLN A 90 9.90 -0.37 5.00
N TYR A 91 9.86 0.94 4.79
CA TYR A 91 8.63 1.71 4.79
C TYR A 91 8.10 1.88 3.36
N VAL A 92 6.81 1.62 3.16
CA VAL A 92 6.14 1.77 1.86
C VAL A 92 4.86 2.57 2.02
N GLN A 93 4.34 3.10 0.90
CA GLN A 93 2.98 3.63 0.84
C GLN A 93 2.05 2.58 0.23
N LEU A 94 1.04 2.17 0.98
CA LEU A 94 -0.06 1.33 0.50
C LEU A 94 -1.14 2.24 -0.07
N ARG A 95 -1.32 2.20 -1.38
CA ARG A 95 -2.32 2.97 -2.13
C ARG A 95 -3.52 2.09 -2.45
N TYR A 96 -4.70 2.53 -2.03
CA TYR A 96 -5.95 1.78 -2.16
C TYR A 96 -7.11 2.68 -2.61
N LEU A 97 -8.20 2.05 -3.02
CA LEU A 97 -9.44 2.68 -3.47
C LEU A 97 -10.50 2.60 -2.36
N PRO A 98 -10.97 3.74 -1.82
CA PRO A 98 -12.03 3.75 -0.81
C PRO A 98 -13.32 3.04 -1.28
N GLY A 99 -13.68 3.17 -2.56
CA GLY A 99 -14.86 2.47 -3.09
C GLY A 99 -14.76 0.94 -3.03
N LYS A 100 -13.55 0.36 -3.11
CA LYS A 100 -13.35 -1.09 -2.93
C LYS A 100 -13.33 -1.50 -1.45
N LEU A 101 -12.87 -0.60 -0.58
CA LEU A 101 -13.02 -0.74 0.88
C LEU A 101 -14.51 -0.76 1.30
N ASP A 102 -15.37 0.01 0.63
CA ASP A 102 -16.81 -0.01 0.83
C ASP A 102 -17.47 -1.30 0.35
N ALA A 103 -17.03 -1.83 -0.79
CA ALA A 103 -17.54 -3.09 -1.32
C ALA A 103 -17.12 -4.32 -0.50
N HIS A 104 -15.93 -4.34 0.11
CA HIS A 104 -15.44 -5.47 0.91
C HIS A 104 -16.30 -5.78 2.17
N HIS A 105 -17.10 -4.82 2.63
CA HIS A 105 -17.94 -4.94 3.82
C HIS A 105 -19.43 -5.14 3.52
N ARG A 106 -19.83 -5.24 2.25
CA ARG A 106 -21.20 -5.61 1.85
C ARG A 106 -21.26 -7.10 1.56
#